data_AF-A0A0A2G6W5-F1
#
_entry.id   AF-A0A0A2G6W5-F1
#
_cell.length_a   1.000
_cell.length_b   1.000
_cell.length_c   1.000
_cell.angle_alpha   90.00
_cell.angle_beta   90.00
_cell.angle_gamma   90.00
#
_symmetry.space_group_name_H-M   'P 1'
#
loop_
_entity.id
_entity.type
_entity.pdbx_description
1 polymer ?
#
loop_
_entity_poly.entity_id
_entity_poly.type
_entity_poly.pdbx_seq_one_letter_code
_entity_poly.pdbx_strand_id
1 'polypeptide(L)'
;MIRIYVALNKRDVFIILGFLLLMFVGYLFLRGVNNSSDFEITDELGGNLFPSSIISLATSNELIIEPSHTPYLGNPKSGIGIRMEARKHNSHVRIEIAETPFSYHSVSEFVLPQKGQSYTVYPEIVWKYDVLRESQQPTPMSIVATVISDNLASTLKVRTFSMRSINECMYGYYRIDEKQRRQFVNTPIFFAAYVNEDSPLIDKVLREALNTRIVNRFLGYQSDSTAVVRQVYALWNVLQRRQFKYSSISNSSLGSNVVYAQRVRSLEDALSTSQINCVDGSVLFASLLRAINIDPILVLKPGHMFVGFYTDKRHENKLFLETSMIGNIDFDDYFPDEAIDSLFTGKSQNEMSRITFQKSIEYASDKYVADSLMIREEHPGYMFLELSDKVRSKIQSIGK
;
A
#
# COMPACT_ATOMS: atom_id res chain seq x y z
N MET A 1 -72.72 -5.65 -33.97
CA MET A 1 -71.34 -5.53 -34.48
C MET A 1 -71.20 -4.18 -35.16
N ILE A 2 -70.57 -3.20 -34.51
CA ILE A 2 -70.33 -1.87 -35.09
C ILE A 2 -69.01 -1.94 -35.87
N ARG A 3 -69.08 -1.89 -37.20
CA ARG A 3 -67.90 -1.72 -38.07
C ARG A 3 -67.73 -0.22 -38.35
N ILE A 4 -66.67 0.37 -37.80
CA ILE A 4 -66.26 1.74 -38.10
C ILE A 4 -65.41 1.70 -39.38
N TYR A 5 -65.93 2.26 -40.46
CA TYR A 5 -65.16 2.50 -41.68
C TYR A 5 -64.46 3.85 -41.58
N VAL A 6 -63.14 3.84 -41.41
CA VAL A 6 -62.32 5.06 -41.49
C VAL A 6 -61.96 5.27 -42.96
N ALA A 7 -62.57 6.29 -43.59
CA ALA A 7 -62.21 6.70 -44.94
C ALA A 7 -60.96 7.58 -44.88
N LEU A 8 -59.79 6.97 -45.03
CA LEU A 8 -58.51 7.68 -45.12
C LEU A 8 -58.34 8.23 -46.55
N ASN A 9 -58.30 9.55 -46.71
CA ASN A 9 -57.95 10.14 -48.01
C ASN A 9 -56.45 9.97 -48.27
N LYS A 10 -56.02 9.99 -49.54
CA LYS A 10 -54.59 9.88 -49.93
C LYS A 10 -53.70 10.84 -49.13
N ARG A 11 -54.18 12.05 -48.84
CA ARG A 11 -53.47 13.06 -48.05
C ARG A 11 -53.23 12.61 -46.61
N ASP A 12 -54.20 11.97 -45.97
CA ASP A 12 -54.10 11.48 -44.59
C ASP A 12 -53.12 10.31 -44.51
N VAL A 13 -53.08 9.44 -45.53
CA VAL A 13 -52.09 8.36 -45.65
C VAL A 13 -50.66 8.92 -45.74
N PHE A 14 -50.44 9.98 -46.54
CA PHE A 14 -49.12 10.62 -46.63
C PHE A 14 -48.68 11.29 -45.32
N ILE A 15 -49.61 11.90 -44.57
CA ILE A 15 -49.30 12.52 -43.27
C ILE A 15 -48.92 11.45 -42.24
N ILE A 16 -49.66 10.34 -42.19
CA ILE A 16 -49.37 9.23 -41.27
C ILE A 16 -48.01 8.58 -41.62
N LEU A 17 -47.72 8.36 -42.90
CA LEU A 17 -46.41 7.85 -43.33
C LEU A 17 -45.27 8.80 -42.98
N GLY A 18 -45.46 10.12 -43.16
CA GLY A 18 -44.48 11.13 -42.78
C GLY A 18 -44.19 11.11 -41.27
N PHE A 19 -45.23 10.98 -40.45
CA PHE A 19 -45.10 10.92 -38.99
C PHE A 19 -44.40 9.62 -38.53
N LEU A 20 -44.74 8.48 -39.14
CA LEU A 20 -44.07 7.19 -38.89
C LEU A 20 -42.60 7.22 -39.30
N LEU A 21 -42.26 7.86 -40.42
CA LEU A 21 -40.88 8.05 -40.87
C LEU A 21 -40.11 8.93 -39.87
N LEU A 22 -40.71 10.02 -39.38
CA LEU A 22 -40.11 10.91 -38.38
C LEU A 22 -39.88 10.18 -37.05
N MET A 23 -40.83 9.36 -36.61
CA MET A 23 -40.67 8.50 -35.45
C MET A 23 -39.59 7.43 -35.64
N PHE A 24 -39.50 6.83 -36.83
CA PHE A 24 -38.48 5.83 -37.14
C PHE A 24 -37.08 6.46 -37.19
N VAL A 25 -36.93 7.63 -37.81
CA VAL A 25 -35.68 8.40 -37.81
C VAL A 25 -35.33 8.85 -36.40
N GLY A 26 -36.29 9.33 -35.61
CA GLY A 26 -36.08 9.68 -34.20
C GLY A 26 -35.66 8.47 -33.35
N TYR A 27 -36.27 7.30 -33.58
CA TYR A 27 -35.88 6.05 -32.93
C TYR A 27 -34.47 5.61 -33.33
N LEU A 28 -34.11 5.69 -34.62
CA LEU A 28 -32.76 5.39 -35.10
C LEU A 28 -31.72 6.36 -34.52
N PHE A 29 -32.07 7.63 -34.39
CA PHE A 29 -31.19 8.65 -33.80
C PHE A 29 -30.98 8.41 -32.30
N LEU A 30 -32.05 8.14 -31.54
CA LEU A 30 -31.98 7.78 -30.11
C LEU A 30 -31.18 6.49 -29.89
N ARG A 31 -31.36 5.49 -30.76
CA ARG A 31 -30.61 4.23 -30.71
C ARG A 31 -29.14 4.43 -31.10
N GLY A 32 -28.83 5.35 -32.00
CA GLY A 32 -27.48 5.73 -32.40
C GLY A 32 -26.71 6.49 -31.30
N VAL A 33 -27.40 7.37 -30.56
CA VAL A 33 -26.84 8.10 -29.41
C VAL A 33 -26.59 7.16 -28.22
N ASN A 34 -27.48 6.20 -27.96
CA ASN A 34 -27.24 5.13 -26.96
C ASN A 34 -26.16 4.11 -27.39
N ASN A 35 -25.58 4.28 -28.58
CA ASN A 35 -24.55 3.40 -29.12
C ASN A 35 -23.12 3.95 -28.92
N SER A 36 -22.89 4.99 -28.12
CA SER A 36 -21.54 5.27 -27.57
C SER A 36 -21.17 4.20 -26.56
N SER A 37 -19.94 3.69 -26.56
CA SER A 37 -19.53 2.67 -25.59
C SER A 37 -19.53 3.30 -24.20
N ASP A 38 -20.56 3.01 -23.41
CA ASP A 38 -20.62 3.43 -22.02
C ASP A 38 -19.63 2.56 -21.25
N PHE A 39 -18.59 3.19 -20.73
CA PHE A 39 -17.57 2.55 -19.90
C PHE A 39 -17.47 3.28 -18.57
N GLU A 40 -16.86 2.70 -17.56
CA GLU A 40 -16.62 3.36 -16.27
C GLU A 40 -15.14 3.30 -15.92
N ILE A 41 -14.60 4.40 -15.38
CA ILE A 41 -13.25 4.38 -14.80
C ILE A 41 -13.39 3.86 -13.36
N THR A 42 -12.87 2.67 -13.09
CA THR A 42 -13.02 1.94 -11.82
C THR A 42 -11.67 1.77 -11.12
N ASP A 43 -11.71 1.44 -9.83
CA ASP A 43 -10.54 1.05 -9.04
C ASP A 43 -10.97 0.26 -7.80
N GLU A 44 -10.02 -0.43 -7.18
CA GLU A 44 -10.27 -1.27 -6.00
C GLU A 44 -10.13 -0.52 -4.67
N LEU A 45 -9.61 0.70 -4.69
CA LEU A 45 -9.18 1.46 -3.49
C LEU A 45 -10.05 2.69 -3.21
N GLY A 46 -11.22 2.78 -3.82
CA GLY A 46 -12.18 3.86 -3.62
C GLY A 46 -11.66 5.23 -4.05
N GLY A 47 -10.90 5.29 -5.15
CA GLY A 47 -10.33 6.52 -5.70
C GLY A 47 -9.00 6.93 -5.06
N ASN A 48 -8.30 6.04 -4.35
CA ASN A 48 -6.99 6.32 -3.77
C ASN A 48 -5.88 5.60 -4.57
N LEU A 49 -4.80 6.32 -4.88
CA LEU A 49 -3.60 5.76 -5.49
C LEU A 49 -2.42 5.97 -4.55
N PHE A 50 -1.65 4.92 -4.28
CA PHE A 50 -0.54 4.96 -3.33
C PHE A 50 0.80 4.95 -4.08
N PRO A 51 1.55 6.08 -4.13
CA PRO A 51 2.89 6.10 -4.70
C PRO A 51 3.80 5.01 -4.12
N SER A 52 3.69 4.79 -2.81
CA SER A 52 4.44 3.75 -2.09
C SER A 52 4.20 2.37 -2.68
N SER A 53 2.94 1.96 -2.86
CA SER A 53 2.56 0.68 -3.47
C SER A 53 2.94 0.58 -4.96
N ILE A 54 2.78 1.67 -5.72
CA ILE A 54 3.09 1.72 -7.15
C ILE A 54 4.60 1.52 -7.37
N ILE A 55 5.42 2.26 -6.63
CA ILE A 55 6.87 2.15 -6.72
C ILE A 55 7.29 0.77 -6.22
N SER A 56 6.84 0.33 -5.05
CA SER A 56 7.36 -0.89 -4.43
C SER A 56 7.10 -2.18 -5.22
N LEU A 57 6.09 -2.18 -6.11
CA LEU A 57 5.73 -3.32 -6.97
C LEU A 57 6.10 -3.13 -8.45
N ALA A 58 6.81 -2.05 -8.81
CA ALA A 58 7.12 -1.72 -10.20
C ALA A 58 7.90 -2.84 -10.91
N THR A 59 8.86 -3.46 -10.23
CA THR A 59 9.76 -4.50 -10.75
C THR A 59 9.33 -5.93 -10.39
N SER A 60 8.22 -6.08 -9.67
CA SER A 60 7.72 -7.37 -9.15
C SER A 60 6.48 -7.84 -9.89
N ASN A 61 6.25 -9.15 -9.98
CA ASN A 61 5.01 -9.71 -10.52
C ASN A 61 3.92 -9.95 -9.47
N GLU A 62 4.16 -9.56 -8.22
CA GLU A 62 3.19 -9.75 -7.14
C GLU A 62 1.96 -8.88 -7.32
N LEU A 63 0.80 -9.52 -7.18
CA LEU A 63 -0.50 -8.87 -7.25
C LEU A 63 -1.11 -8.80 -5.85
N ILE A 64 -0.82 -7.72 -5.14
CA ILE A 64 -1.28 -7.51 -3.75
C ILE A 64 -2.71 -6.95 -3.70
N ILE A 65 -3.05 -6.07 -4.64
CA ILE A 65 -4.40 -5.54 -4.81
C ILE A 65 -5.06 -6.34 -5.92
N GLU A 66 -5.89 -7.31 -5.53
CA GLU A 66 -6.57 -8.16 -6.49
C GLU A 66 -7.72 -7.42 -7.20
N PRO A 67 -7.86 -7.58 -8.53
CA PRO A 67 -8.95 -7.00 -9.27
C PRO A 67 -10.29 -7.63 -8.87
N SER A 68 -11.35 -6.84 -8.97
CA SER A 68 -12.72 -7.29 -8.71
C SER A 68 -13.15 -8.43 -9.67
N HIS A 69 -14.12 -9.23 -9.24
CA HIS A 69 -14.55 -10.53 -9.81
C HIS A 69 -15.04 -10.54 -11.29
N THR A 70 -14.81 -9.48 -12.04
CA THR A 70 -15.02 -9.46 -13.49
C THR A 70 -13.80 -10.04 -14.22
N PRO A 71 -14.00 -10.73 -15.36
CA PRO A 71 -12.90 -11.01 -16.27
C PRO A 71 -12.10 -9.73 -16.54
N TYR A 72 -10.79 -9.78 -16.34
CA TYR A 72 -9.93 -8.62 -16.55
C TYR A 72 -8.86 -8.89 -17.61
N LEU A 73 -8.39 -7.80 -18.22
CA LEU A 73 -7.31 -7.81 -19.21
C LEU A 73 -6.28 -6.76 -18.81
N GLY A 74 -5.02 -6.96 -19.22
CA GLY A 74 -3.93 -6.03 -18.90
C GLY A 74 -3.35 -6.22 -17.51
N ASN A 75 -2.73 -5.17 -16.96
CA ASN A 75 -1.97 -5.22 -15.71
C ASN A 75 -2.69 -4.47 -14.57
N PRO A 76 -3.32 -5.18 -13.62
CA PRO A 76 -4.07 -4.56 -12.52
C PRO A 76 -3.23 -3.73 -11.55
N LYS A 77 -1.90 -3.86 -11.56
CA LYS A 77 -1.00 -3.05 -10.72
C LYS A 77 -1.06 -1.55 -11.05
N SER A 78 -1.65 -1.14 -12.17
CA SER A 78 -1.88 0.27 -12.49
C SER A 78 -2.89 0.92 -11.52
N GLY A 79 -3.74 0.13 -10.86
CA GLY A 79 -4.79 0.64 -9.95
C GLY A 79 -5.93 1.38 -10.66
N ILE A 80 -5.89 1.49 -11.99
CA ILE A 80 -6.90 2.18 -12.80
C ILE A 80 -7.48 1.18 -13.79
N GLY A 81 -8.75 0.83 -13.60
CA GLY A 81 -9.50 -0.05 -14.48
C GLY A 81 -10.49 0.72 -15.36
N ILE A 82 -10.76 0.18 -16.54
CA ILE A 82 -11.80 0.64 -17.46
C ILE A 82 -12.80 -0.50 -17.60
N ARG A 83 -13.95 -0.36 -16.95
CA ARG A 83 -15.03 -1.35 -17.01
C ARG A 83 -15.90 -1.07 -18.22
N MET A 84 -16.10 -2.07 -19.08
CA MET A 84 -16.94 -1.95 -20.26
C MET A 84 -17.49 -3.29 -20.73
N GLU A 85 -18.59 -3.26 -21.47
CA GLU A 85 -19.17 -4.44 -22.10
C GLU A 85 -18.68 -4.62 -23.55
N ALA A 86 -18.34 -5.85 -23.91
CA ALA A 86 -17.94 -6.21 -25.26
C ALA A 86 -19.15 -6.21 -26.22
N ARG A 87 -19.09 -5.40 -27.28
CA ARG A 87 -20.22 -5.19 -28.21
C ARG A 87 -20.39 -6.30 -29.23
N LYS A 88 -19.27 -6.89 -29.63
CA LYS A 88 -19.20 -8.01 -30.55
C LYS A 88 -18.14 -9.01 -30.09
N HIS A 89 -18.14 -10.18 -30.71
CA HIS A 89 -17.08 -11.14 -30.50
C HIS A 89 -15.76 -10.55 -31.01
N ASN A 90 -14.70 -10.65 -30.21
CA ASN A 90 -13.40 -10.03 -30.49
C ASN A 90 -13.51 -8.52 -30.75
N SER A 91 -14.15 -7.78 -29.84
CA SER A 91 -14.22 -6.31 -29.93
C SER A 91 -12.83 -5.72 -29.71
N HIS A 92 -12.34 -4.93 -30.67
CA HIS A 92 -11.07 -4.22 -30.50
C HIS A 92 -11.31 -2.92 -29.74
N VAL A 93 -10.50 -2.68 -28.72
CA VAL A 93 -10.59 -1.49 -27.87
C VAL A 93 -9.23 -0.87 -27.76
N ARG A 94 -9.14 0.42 -28.09
CA ARG A 94 -8.00 1.28 -27.85
C ARG A 94 -8.35 2.24 -26.72
N ILE A 95 -7.56 2.23 -25.66
CA ILE A 95 -7.71 3.08 -24.48
C ILE A 95 -6.53 4.04 -24.46
N GLU A 96 -6.83 5.32 -24.42
CA GLU A 96 -5.86 6.39 -24.30
C GLU A 96 -6.07 7.10 -22.97
N ILE A 97 -5.00 7.18 -22.18
CA ILE A 97 -4.98 7.90 -20.91
C ILE A 97 -4.19 9.19 -21.12
N ALA A 98 -4.82 10.32 -20.86
CA ALA A 98 -4.18 11.62 -20.99
C ALA A 98 -3.01 11.75 -19.99
N GLU A 99 -2.03 12.58 -20.35
CA GLU A 99 -0.93 12.91 -19.46
C GLU A 99 -1.45 13.55 -18.17
N THR A 100 -0.77 13.26 -17.07
CA THR A 100 -1.06 13.82 -15.75
C THR A 100 0.23 14.33 -15.09
N PRO A 101 0.16 14.99 -13.93
CA PRO A 101 1.36 15.33 -13.16
C PRO A 101 2.21 14.12 -12.78
N PHE A 102 1.62 12.93 -12.62
CA PHE A 102 2.30 11.73 -12.12
C PHE A 102 2.49 10.60 -13.16
N SER A 103 1.94 10.74 -14.37
CA SER A 103 2.06 9.75 -15.44
C SER A 103 2.24 10.43 -16.79
N TYR A 104 2.94 9.79 -17.70
CA TYR A 104 2.96 10.20 -19.10
C TYR A 104 1.65 9.80 -19.79
N HIS A 105 1.42 10.39 -20.97
CA HIS A 105 0.41 9.90 -21.90
C HIS A 105 0.66 8.42 -22.23
N SER A 106 -0.40 7.62 -22.25
CA SER A 106 -0.30 6.21 -22.59
C SER A 106 -1.45 5.74 -23.46
N VAL A 107 -1.15 4.76 -24.31
CA VAL A 107 -2.12 4.12 -25.21
C VAL A 107 -1.97 2.62 -25.07
N SER A 108 -3.09 1.92 -24.92
CA SER A 108 -3.12 0.46 -24.85
C SER A 108 -4.23 -0.09 -25.72
N GLU A 109 -3.99 -1.24 -26.35
CA GLU A 109 -4.96 -1.90 -27.21
C GLU A 109 -5.27 -3.31 -26.71
N PHE A 110 -6.54 -3.68 -26.74
CA PHE A 110 -7.05 -4.94 -26.21
C PHE A 110 -8.10 -5.54 -27.15
N VAL A 111 -8.29 -6.85 -27.03
CA VAL A 111 -9.37 -7.57 -27.70
C VAL A 111 -10.28 -8.17 -26.64
N LEU A 112 -11.55 -7.76 -26.61
CA LEU A 112 -12.56 -8.32 -25.72
C LEU A 112 -13.18 -9.57 -26.38
N PRO A 113 -12.96 -10.78 -25.85
CA PRO A 113 -13.31 -12.00 -26.58
C PRO A 113 -14.82 -12.21 -26.74
N GLN A 114 -15.61 -12.13 -25.68
CA GLN A 114 -17.00 -12.59 -25.69
C GLN A 114 -17.99 -11.42 -25.75
N LYS A 115 -18.89 -11.42 -26.75
CA LYS A 115 -19.97 -10.43 -26.85
C LYS A 115 -20.89 -10.48 -25.63
N GLY A 116 -21.30 -9.32 -25.13
CA GLY A 116 -22.23 -9.17 -24.00
C GLY A 116 -21.57 -9.35 -22.63
N GLN A 117 -20.29 -9.73 -22.59
CA GLN A 117 -19.54 -9.90 -21.35
C GLN A 117 -18.96 -8.56 -20.90
N SER A 118 -19.10 -8.26 -19.61
CA SER A 118 -18.41 -7.12 -18.98
C SER A 118 -16.97 -7.51 -18.62
N TYR A 119 -16.03 -6.65 -19.00
CA TYR A 119 -14.60 -6.77 -18.71
C TYR A 119 -14.12 -5.55 -17.92
N THR A 120 -13.17 -5.75 -17.03
CA THR A 120 -12.35 -4.65 -16.47
C THR A 120 -10.99 -4.66 -17.17
N VAL A 121 -10.74 -3.66 -18.01
CA VAL A 121 -9.49 -3.53 -18.74
C VAL A 121 -8.54 -2.62 -17.99
N TYR A 122 -7.35 -3.09 -17.68
CA TYR A 122 -6.30 -2.32 -17.02
C TYR A 122 -5.31 -1.80 -18.07
N PRO A 123 -5.46 -0.55 -18.55
CA PRO A 123 -4.50 0.04 -19.47
C PRO A 123 -3.12 0.18 -18.81
N GLU A 124 -2.09 0.22 -19.63
CA GLU A 124 -0.75 0.53 -19.18
C GLU A 124 -0.68 2.00 -18.76
N ILE A 125 -0.14 2.25 -17.56
CA ILE A 125 0.09 3.59 -17.05
C ILE A 125 1.59 3.76 -16.88
N VAL A 126 2.16 4.69 -17.65
CA VAL A 126 3.59 4.98 -17.59
C VAL A 126 3.84 6.01 -16.50
N TRP A 127 4.16 5.53 -15.30
CA TRP A 127 4.34 6.37 -14.12
C TRP A 127 5.64 7.20 -14.17
N LYS A 128 5.56 8.46 -13.71
CA LYS A 128 6.71 9.34 -13.46
C LYS A 128 7.27 9.03 -12.06
N TYR A 129 8.06 7.97 -11.94
CA TYR A 129 8.53 7.45 -10.63
C TYR A 129 9.26 8.49 -9.77
N ASP A 130 10.04 9.39 -10.37
CA ASP A 130 10.73 10.43 -9.61
C ASP A 130 9.74 11.43 -8.98
N VAL A 131 8.67 11.78 -9.69
CA VAL A 131 7.61 12.64 -9.16
C VAL A 131 6.83 11.93 -8.06
N LEU A 132 6.54 10.63 -8.23
CA LEU A 132 5.87 9.82 -7.21
C LEU A 132 6.69 9.75 -5.91
N ARG A 133 8.02 9.61 -6.01
CA ARG A 133 8.92 9.53 -4.84
C ARG A 133 9.00 10.84 -4.06
N GLU A 134 8.74 11.98 -4.71
CA GLU A 134 8.72 13.31 -4.08
C GLU A 134 7.33 13.74 -3.58
N SER A 135 6.28 12.91 -3.79
CA SER A 135 4.90 13.25 -3.46
C SER A 135 4.63 13.20 -1.95
N GLN A 136 4.95 14.27 -1.23
CA GLN A 136 4.83 14.30 0.24
C GLN A 136 3.40 14.58 0.74
N GLN A 137 2.53 15.15 -0.08
CA GLN A 137 1.17 15.51 0.29
C GLN A 137 0.14 14.86 -0.65
N PRO A 138 -1.03 14.45 -0.13
CA PRO A 138 -2.09 13.97 -0.99
C PRO A 138 -2.54 15.05 -1.98
N THR A 139 -2.62 14.70 -3.25
CA THR A 139 -2.94 15.63 -4.34
C THR A 139 -4.07 15.05 -5.21
N PRO A 140 -5.14 15.81 -5.49
CA PRO A 140 -6.16 15.35 -6.42
C PRO A 140 -5.60 15.27 -7.84
N MET A 141 -6.00 14.23 -8.57
CA MET A 141 -5.50 13.90 -9.89
C MET A 141 -6.66 13.41 -10.75
N SER A 142 -6.95 14.11 -11.85
CA SER A 142 -7.98 13.68 -12.80
C SER A 142 -7.39 12.74 -13.84
N ILE A 143 -7.95 11.53 -13.92
CA ILE A 143 -7.69 10.58 -15.00
C ILE A 143 -8.72 10.83 -16.09
N VAL A 144 -8.22 11.20 -17.27
CA VAL A 144 -9.03 11.36 -18.47
C VAL A 144 -8.77 10.15 -19.36
N ALA A 145 -9.79 9.32 -19.55
CA ALA A 145 -9.72 8.15 -20.40
C ALA A 145 -10.56 8.36 -21.66
N THR A 146 -9.95 8.09 -22.81
CA THR A 146 -10.61 8.06 -24.10
C THR A 146 -10.64 6.62 -24.60
N VAL A 147 -11.84 6.10 -24.84
CA VAL A 147 -12.04 4.73 -25.31
C VAL A 147 -12.58 4.75 -26.72
N ILE A 148 -11.85 4.08 -27.61
CA ILE A 148 -12.20 3.88 -29.02
C ILE A 148 -12.46 2.39 -29.21
N SER A 149 -13.69 2.03 -29.54
CA SER A 149 -14.08 0.63 -29.78
C SER A 149 -14.39 0.43 -31.26
N ASP A 150 -13.75 -0.54 -31.91
CA ASP A 150 -14.05 -0.99 -33.27
C ASP A 150 -14.14 0.14 -34.33
N ASN A 151 -13.26 1.15 -34.24
CA ASN A 151 -13.23 2.34 -35.09
C ASN A 151 -14.51 3.22 -35.04
N LEU A 152 -15.29 3.10 -33.97
CA LEU A 152 -16.41 3.99 -33.68
C LEU A 152 -15.94 5.28 -33.00
N ALA A 153 -16.86 6.25 -32.87
CA ALA A 153 -16.60 7.50 -32.16
C ALA A 153 -16.04 7.26 -30.76
N SER A 154 -15.03 8.06 -30.39
CA SER A 154 -14.40 8.01 -29.08
C SER A 154 -15.36 8.48 -27.99
N THR A 155 -15.47 7.71 -26.91
CA THR A 155 -16.10 8.18 -25.67
C THR A 155 -15.01 8.68 -24.73
N LEU A 156 -15.19 9.86 -24.14
CA LEU A 156 -14.29 10.41 -23.12
C LEU A 156 -14.99 10.41 -21.77
N LYS A 157 -14.30 9.95 -20.72
CA LYS A 157 -14.72 10.11 -19.33
C LYS A 157 -13.59 10.60 -18.46
N VAL A 158 -13.96 11.26 -17.38
CA VAL A 158 -13.03 11.79 -16.38
C VAL A 158 -13.42 11.25 -15.02
N ARG A 159 -12.43 10.83 -14.24
CA ARG A 159 -12.60 10.51 -12.82
C ARG A 159 -11.44 11.09 -12.02
N THR A 160 -11.75 11.72 -10.90
CA THR A 160 -10.73 12.27 -10.00
C THR A 160 -10.36 11.23 -8.94
N PHE A 161 -9.06 11.03 -8.79
CA PHE A 161 -8.42 10.21 -7.78
C PHE A 161 -7.67 11.09 -6.78
N SER A 162 -7.41 10.56 -5.60
CA SER A 162 -6.47 11.11 -4.63
C SER A 162 -5.14 10.37 -4.76
N MET A 163 -4.13 11.03 -5.31
CA MET A 163 -2.75 10.54 -5.25
C MET A 163 -2.26 10.77 -3.83
N ARG A 164 -2.02 9.70 -3.07
CA ARG A 164 -1.64 9.74 -1.66
C ARG A 164 -0.20 10.21 -1.48
N SER A 165 0.18 10.48 -0.23
CA SER A 165 1.57 10.75 0.10
C SER A 165 2.43 9.50 -0.07
N ILE A 166 3.68 9.64 -0.49
CA ILE A 166 4.69 8.58 -0.50
C ILE A 166 4.95 8.03 0.91
N ASN A 167 4.67 8.83 1.94
CA ASN A 167 4.75 8.45 3.33
C ASN A 167 3.47 7.77 3.83
N GLU A 168 2.54 7.37 2.98
CA GLU A 168 1.36 6.59 3.38
C GLU A 168 1.50 5.13 2.94
N CYS A 169 1.63 4.25 3.92
CA CYS A 169 1.68 2.80 3.75
C CYS A 169 0.28 2.23 3.88
N MET A 170 -0.29 1.72 2.80
CA MET A 170 -1.52 0.94 2.89
C MET A 170 -1.23 -0.37 3.60
N TYR A 171 -1.96 -0.67 4.68
CA TYR A 171 -1.81 -1.92 5.42
C TYR A 171 -3.04 -2.83 5.31
N GLY A 172 -4.14 -2.33 4.74
CA GLY A 172 -5.26 -3.17 4.35
C GLY A 172 -6.34 -2.39 3.61
N TYR A 173 -7.25 -3.14 3.00
CA TYR A 173 -8.41 -2.57 2.31
C TYR A 173 -9.60 -3.52 2.36
N TYR A 174 -10.79 -2.98 2.15
CA TYR A 174 -12.00 -3.78 2.00
C TYR A 174 -12.31 -4.04 0.55
N ARG A 175 -12.65 -5.28 0.24
CA ARG A 175 -13.24 -5.69 -1.03
C ARG A 175 -14.59 -6.38 -0.83
N ILE A 176 -15.31 -6.57 -1.91
CA ILE A 176 -16.53 -7.39 -1.93
C ILE A 176 -16.18 -8.76 -2.51
N ASP A 177 -16.45 -9.82 -1.74
CA ASP A 177 -16.21 -11.21 -2.18
C ASP A 177 -17.29 -11.70 -3.17
N GLU A 178 -17.10 -12.90 -3.72
CA GLU A 178 -18.04 -13.54 -4.66
C GLU A 178 -19.45 -13.70 -4.08
N LYS A 179 -19.57 -13.75 -2.76
CA LYS A 179 -20.82 -13.90 -2.00
C LYS A 179 -21.40 -12.54 -1.57
N GLN A 180 -20.93 -11.43 -2.14
CA GLN A 180 -21.37 -10.06 -1.85
C GLN A 180 -21.14 -9.64 -0.39
N ARG A 181 -20.11 -10.19 0.25
CA ARG A 181 -19.74 -9.84 1.63
C ARG A 181 -18.50 -8.97 1.63
N ARG A 182 -18.48 -8.00 2.54
CA ARG A 182 -17.32 -7.14 2.77
C ARG A 182 -16.22 -7.97 3.45
N GLN A 183 -15.10 -8.13 2.76
CA GLN A 183 -13.92 -8.86 3.22
C GLN A 183 -12.76 -7.89 3.40
N PHE A 184 -12.10 -7.95 4.56
CA PHE A 184 -10.85 -7.22 4.78
C PHE A 184 -9.69 -8.01 4.19
N VAL A 185 -8.79 -7.31 3.50
CA VAL A 185 -7.56 -7.87 2.94
C VAL A 185 -6.39 -7.16 3.59
N ASN A 186 -5.55 -7.93 4.29
CA ASN A 186 -4.30 -7.45 4.85
C ASN A 186 -3.27 -7.25 3.74
N THR A 187 -2.50 -6.16 3.80
CA THR A 187 -1.42 -5.87 2.84
C THR A 187 -0.10 -5.57 3.54
N PRO A 188 0.33 -6.42 4.50
CA PRO A 188 1.45 -6.12 5.38
C PRO A 188 2.77 -5.97 4.62
N ILE A 189 2.89 -6.64 3.47
CA ILE A 189 4.06 -6.56 2.61
C ILE A 189 4.44 -5.12 2.25
N PHE A 190 3.49 -4.18 2.17
CA PHE A 190 3.82 -2.78 1.86
C PHE A 190 4.69 -2.11 2.92
N PHE A 191 4.70 -2.57 4.17
CA PHE A 191 5.66 -2.05 5.16
C PHE A 191 7.11 -2.40 4.80
N ALA A 192 7.35 -3.50 4.09
CA ALA A 192 8.68 -3.86 3.61
C ALA A 192 9.23 -2.81 2.61
N ALA A 193 8.37 -2.04 1.96
CA ALA A 193 8.80 -0.95 1.07
C ALA A 193 9.55 0.15 1.83
N TYR A 194 9.25 0.34 3.12
CA TYR A 194 9.88 1.34 3.97
C TYR A 194 11.14 0.83 4.68
N VAL A 195 11.52 -0.43 4.43
CA VAL A 195 12.79 -1.00 4.87
C VAL A 195 13.82 -0.80 3.76
N ASN A 196 14.91 -0.13 4.11
CA ASN A 196 15.97 0.25 3.17
C ASN A 196 17.36 -0.14 3.70
N GLU A 197 17.65 -1.43 3.65
CA GLU A 197 18.93 -2.03 4.05
C GLU A 197 20.13 -1.58 3.20
N ASP A 198 19.89 -1.08 1.99
CA ASP A 198 20.91 -0.64 1.04
C ASP A 198 21.25 0.86 1.16
N SER A 199 20.59 1.59 2.07
CA SER A 199 20.82 3.03 2.24
C SER A 199 22.26 3.32 2.67
N PRO A 200 22.98 4.25 2.02
CA PRO A 200 24.33 4.63 2.43
C PRO A 200 24.37 5.30 3.82
N LEU A 201 23.21 5.70 4.37
CA LEU A 201 23.12 6.21 5.73
C LEU A 201 23.25 5.11 6.79
N ILE A 202 22.93 3.85 6.46
CA ILE A 202 23.10 2.72 7.36
C ILE A 202 24.57 2.52 7.71
N ASP A 203 25.47 2.61 6.72
CA ASP A 203 26.91 2.48 6.95
C ASP A 203 27.43 3.41 8.05
N LYS A 204 26.88 4.63 8.14
CA LYS A 204 27.25 5.59 9.19
C LYS A 204 26.83 5.07 10.56
N VAL A 205 25.59 4.58 10.68
CA VAL A 205 25.05 4.02 11.93
C VAL A 205 25.82 2.77 12.35
N LEU A 206 26.13 1.87 11.41
CA LEU A 206 26.91 0.66 11.68
C LEU A 206 28.33 0.99 12.16
N ARG A 207 29.01 1.97 11.55
CA ARG A 207 30.33 2.42 12.02
C ARG A 207 30.28 2.99 13.43
N GLU A 208 29.26 3.78 13.74
CA GLU A 208 29.06 4.28 15.10
C GLU A 208 28.84 3.16 16.11
N ALA A 209 28.13 2.09 15.72
CA ALA A 209 27.92 0.92 16.57
C ALA A 209 29.23 0.20 16.86
N LEU A 210 30.09 0.03 15.86
CA LEU A 210 31.42 -0.55 16.05
C LEU A 210 32.28 0.32 16.98
N ASN A 211 32.17 1.65 16.87
CA ASN A 211 32.91 2.59 17.73
C ASN A 211 32.50 2.52 19.22
N THR A 212 31.29 2.01 19.53
CA THR A 212 30.88 1.76 20.92
C THR A 212 31.67 0.64 21.60
N ARG A 213 32.33 -0.23 20.82
CA ARG A 213 33.02 -1.46 21.25
C ARG A 213 32.13 -2.47 21.97
N ILE A 214 30.79 -2.35 21.87
CA ILE A 214 29.84 -3.39 22.31
C ILE A 214 30.04 -4.66 21.46
N VAL A 215 30.28 -4.46 20.16
CA VAL A 215 30.69 -5.50 19.21
C VAL A 215 31.88 -5.02 18.39
N ASN A 216 32.75 -5.94 17.97
CA ASN A 216 33.92 -5.62 17.14
C ASN A 216 33.66 -5.77 15.64
N ARG A 217 32.59 -6.48 15.27
CA ARG A 217 32.13 -6.72 13.89
C ARG A 217 30.68 -7.20 13.94
N PHE A 218 29.96 -7.03 12.84
CA PHE A 218 28.65 -7.65 12.63
C PHE A 218 28.81 -8.97 11.87
N LEU A 219 28.31 -10.06 12.43
CA LEU A 219 28.35 -11.42 11.89
C LEU A 219 26.95 -11.94 11.51
N GLY A 220 25.88 -11.21 11.87
CA GLY A 220 24.51 -11.68 11.72
C GLY A 220 24.35 -13.05 12.39
N TYR A 221 23.77 -13.99 11.65
CA TYR A 221 23.59 -15.37 12.11
C TYR A 221 24.82 -16.29 12.04
N GLN A 222 26.00 -15.78 11.65
CA GLN A 222 27.24 -16.57 11.72
C GLN A 222 27.79 -16.71 13.14
N SER A 223 27.14 -16.09 14.12
CA SER A 223 27.45 -16.18 15.54
C SER A 223 26.37 -16.92 16.34
N ASP A 224 26.63 -17.23 17.60
CA ASP A 224 25.62 -17.80 18.50
C ASP A 224 24.49 -16.81 18.84
N SER A 225 23.41 -17.32 19.43
CA SER A 225 22.22 -16.54 19.80
C SER A 225 22.53 -15.37 20.76
N THR A 226 23.47 -15.55 21.70
CA THR A 226 23.86 -14.48 22.62
C THR A 226 24.60 -13.36 21.89
N ALA A 227 25.43 -13.71 20.90
CA ALA A 227 26.12 -12.76 20.05
C ALA A 227 25.16 -12.04 19.09
N VAL A 228 24.11 -12.70 18.59
CA VAL A 228 23.03 -12.05 17.82
C VAL A 228 22.36 -10.98 18.67
N VAL A 229 21.89 -11.33 19.88
CA VAL A 229 21.27 -10.35 20.80
C VAL A 229 22.23 -9.19 21.12
N ARG A 230 23.53 -9.45 21.27
CA ARG A 230 24.54 -8.40 21.49
C ARG A 230 24.70 -7.47 20.29
N GLN A 231 24.63 -7.99 19.06
CA GLN A 231 24.65 -7.16 17.85
C GLN A 231 23.41 -6.25 17.78
N VAL A 232 22.24 -6.79 18.10
CA VAL A 232 21.00 -6.01 18.16
C VAL A 232 21.07 -4.92 19.24
N TYR A 233 21.62 -5.25 20.41
CA TYR A 233 21.87 -4.26 21.46
C TYR A 233 22.84 -3.15 21.02
N ALA A 234 23.87 -3.46 20.23
CA ALA A 234 24.78 -2.44 19.72
C ALA A 234 24.06 -1.43 18.80
N LEU A 235 23.12 -1.89 17.97
CA LEU A 235 22.28 -1.02 17.14
C LEU A 235 21.36 -0.15 17.99
N TRP A 236 20.68 -0.76 18.97
CA TRP A 236 19.86 -0.06 19.96
C TRP A 236 20.63 1.06 20.66
N ASN A 237 21.81 0.74 21.19
CA ASN A 237 22.64 1.69 21.94
C ASN A 237 23.02 2.92 21.10
N VAL A 238 23.36 2.73 19.81
CA VAL A 238 23.68 3.84 18.91
C VAL A 238 22.48 4.73 18.66
N LEU A 239 21.32 4.15 18.40
CA LEU A 239 20.10 4.95 18.20
C LEU A 239 19.74 5.75 19.46
N GLN A 240 19.92 5.18 20.65
CA GLN A 240 19.75 5.94 21.90
C GLN A 240 20.76 7.09 22.04
N ARG A 241 22.04 6.86 21.69
CA ARG A 241 23.07 7.91 21.69
C ARG A 241 22.77 9.04 20.71
N ARG A 242 22.02 8.75 19.63
CA ARG A 242 21.51 9.74 18.68
C ARG A 242 20.32 10.54 19.19
N GLN A 243 19.85 10.28 20.41
CA GLN A 243 18.80 11.05 21.10
C GLN A 243 17.50 11.16 20.30
N PHE A 244 17.08 10.05 19.70
CA PHE A 244 15.77 9.97 19.05
C PHE A 244 14.66 10.39 20.04
N LYS A 245 13.65 11.09 19.53
CA LYS A 245 12.46 11.47 20.29
C LYS A 245 11.24 10.77 19.72
N TYR A 246 10.42 10.24 20.61
CA TYR A 246 9.15 9.67 20.20
C TYR A 246 8.19 10.78 19.76
N SER A 247 7.53 10.60 18.62
CA SER A 247 6.51 11.49 18.09
C SER A 247 5.18 10.74 18.01
N SER A 248 4.17 11.18 18.75
CA SER A 248 2.81 10.64 18.68
C SER A 248 2.05 11.03 17.40
N ILE A 249 2.64 11.86 16.54
CA ILE A 249 2.03 12.26 15.26
C ILE A 249 2.04 11.06 14.30
N SER A 250 0.90 10.39 14.19
CA SER A 250 0.68 9.21 13.33
C SER A 250 -0.45 9.40 12.31
N ASN A 251 -1.14 10.54 12.33
CA ASN A 251 -2.35 10.75 11.51
C ASN A 251 -2.06 10.65 10.00
N SER A 252 -2.75 9.72 9.34
CA SER A 252 -2.99 9.78 7.90
C SER A 252 -3.93 10.97 7.63
N SER A 253 -3.57 11.79 6.64
CA SER A 253 -4.26 13.06 6.37
C SER A 253 -5.67 12.90 5.78
N LEU A 254 -6.06 11.69 5.36
CA LEU A 254 -7.33 11.44 4.68
C LEU A 254 -7.84 10.04 5.04
N GLY A 255 -8.88 9.98 5.87
CA GLY A 255 -9.60 8.74 6.18
C GLY A 255 -10.36 8.21 4.96
N SER A 256 -10.45 6.88 4.83
CA SER A 256 -11.24 6.21 3.82
C SER A 256 -12.02 5.07 4.46
N ASN A 257 -13.25 4.82 3.97
CA ASN A 257 -14.05 3.67 4.38
C ASN A 257 -13.62 2.38 3.64
N VAL A 258 -12.74 2.50 2.65
CA VAL A 258 -12.26 1.39 1.82
C VAL A 258 -10.84 1.00 2.19
N VAL A 259 -9.95 1.97 2.40
CA VAL A 259 -8.52 1.73 2.61
C VAL A 259 -8.04 2.16 3.99
N TYR A 260 -7.09 1.41 4.52
CA TYR A 260 -6.42 1.66 5.78
C TYR A 260 -4.95 1.91 5.51
N ALA A 261 -4.47 3.07 5.95
CA ALA A 261 -3.11 3.51 5.71
C ALA A 261 -2.49 4.09 6.98
N GLN A 262 -1.19 3.87 7.11
CA GLN A 262 -0.36 4.36 8.20
C GLN A 262 0.66 5.34 7.62
N ARG A 263 0.83 6.50 8.26
CA ARG A 263 1.94 7.39 7.88
C ARG A 263 3.26 6.79 8.36
N VAL A 264 4.22 6.65 7.45
CA VAL A 264 5.57 6.12 7.70
C VAL A 264 6.60 7.04 7.06
N ARG A 265 7.56 7.51 7.84
CA ARG A 265 8.70 8.30 7.37
C ARG A 265 9.70 7.40 6.63
N SER A 266 10.40 7.98 5.66
CA SER A 266 11.56 7.32 5.05
C SER A 266 12.69 7.13 6.07
N LEU A 267 13.62 6.22 5.80
CA LEU A 267 14.81 6.02 6.63
C LEU A 267 15.64 7.31 6.71
N GLU A 268 15.75 8.04 5.61
CA GLU A 268 16.47 9.31 5.50
C GLU A 268 15.82 10.39 6.39
N ASP A 269 14.49 10.51 6.36
CA ASP A 269 13.75 11.45 7.21
C ASP A 269 13.84 11.08 8.69
N ALA A 270 13.74 9.78 9.02
CA ALA A 270 13.84 9.30 10.40
C ALA A 270 15.22 9.61 10.99
N LEU A 271 16.30 9.32 10.24
CA LEU A 271 17.67 9.60 10.69
C LEU A 271 17.97 11.10 10.79
N SER A 272 17.47 11.92 9.87
CA SER A 272 17.77 13.36 9.83
C SER A 272 17.01 14.17 10.88
N THR A 273 15.76 13.82 11.14
CA THR A 273 14.92 14.54 12.13
C THR A 273 15.10 14.00 13.55
N SER A 274 15.57 12.75 13.68
CA SER A 274 15.62 12.02 14.96
C SER A 274 14.26 12.02 15.68
N GLN A 275 13.16 12.06 14.93
CA GLN A 275 11.79 11.96 15.44
C GLN A 275 11.09 10.79 14.77
N ILE A 276 10.64 9.83 15.58
CA ILE A 276 10.02 8.58 15.10
C ILE A 276 8.77 8.27 15.90
N ASN A 277 7.74 7.74 15.23
CA ASN A 277 6.67 7.00 15.90
C ASN A 277 7.01 5.50 15.97
N CYS A 278 6.11 4.67 16.51
CA CYS A 278 6.34 3.23 16.66
C CYS A 278 6.56 2.51 15.32
N VAL A 279 5.93 3.00 14.25
CA VAL A 279 6.04 2.43 12.91
C VAL A 279 7.36 2.84 12.24
N ASP A 280 7.69 4.13 12.28
CA ASP A 280 8.96 4.68 11.79
C ASP A 280 10.15 3.99 12.47
N GLY A 281 10.07 3.83 13.80
CA GLY A 281 11.08 3.14 14.59
C GLY A 281 11.23 1.68 14.19
N SER A 282 10.11 0.98 13.99
CA SER A 282 10.13 -0.43 13.60
C SER A 282 10.75 -0.65 12.22
N VAL A 283 10.40 0.15 11.21
CA VAL A 283 10.97 0.02 9.86
C VAL A 283 12.43 0.49 9.77
N LEU A 284 12.81 1.54 10.52
CA LEU A 284 14.20 1.97 10.65
C LEU A 284 15.05 0.85 11.27
N PHE A 285 14.60 0.28 12.39
CA PHE A 285 15.33 -0.76 13.08
C PHE A 285 15.40 -2.05 12.26
N ALA A 286 14.33 -2.41 11.55
CA ALA A 286 14.33 -3.51 10.60
C ALA A 286 15.35 -3.30 9.46
N SER A 287 15.52 -2.07 8.98
CA SER A 287 16.54 -1.75 7.97
C SER A 287 17.95 -2.02 8.48
N LEU A 288 18.24 -1.66 9.74
CA LEU A 288 19.52 -1.95 10.38
C LEU A 288 19.76 -3.44 10.59
N LEU A 289 18.73 -4.19 11.00
CA LEU A 289 18.81 -5.65 11.18
C LEU A 289 19.11 -6.35 9.86
N ARG A 290 18.40 -6.00 8.79
CA ARG A 290 18.62 -6.54 7.44
C ARG A 290 20.03 -6.29 6.95
N ALA A 291 20.55 -5.08 7.16
CA ALA A 291 21.90 -4.70 6.75
C ALA A 291 23.01 -5.51 7.45
N ILE A 292 22.71 -6.11 8.60
CA ILE A 292 23.63 -7.01 9.32
C ILE A 292 23.26 -8.49 9.18
N ASN A 293 22.45 -8.85 8.18
CA ASN A 293 21.98 -10.22 7.90
C ASN A 293 21.24 -10.87 9.08
N ILE A 294 20.38 -10.10 9.75
CA ILE A 294 19.38 -10.60 10.67
C ILE A 294 18.02 -10.32 10.05
N ASP A 295 17.16 -11.34 10.01
CA ASP A 295 15.81 -11.26 9.45
C ASP A 295 14.86 -10.63 10.49
N PRO A 296 14.35 -9.42 10.23
CA PRO A 296 13.44 -8.75 11.13
C PRO A 296 12.00 -9.20 10.91
N ILE A 297 11.20 -9.02 11.95
CA ILE A 297 9.77 -9.27 11.96
C ILE A 297 9.09 -7.94 12.25
N LEU A 298 8.12 -7.54 11.45
CA LEU A 298 7.27 -6.40 11.75
C LEU A 298 5.93 -6.93 12.28
N VAL A 299 5.55 -6.48 13.48
CA VAL A 299 4.28 -6.85 14.11
C VAL A 299 3.44 -5.60 14.28
N LEU A 300 2.26 -5.61 13.67
CA LEU A 300 1.26 -4.56 13.81
C LEU A 300 0.12 -5.11 14.65
N LYS A 301 -0.38 -4.27 15.53
CA LYS A 301 -1.66 -4.44 16.21
C LYS A 301 -2.42 -3.12 16.16
N PRO A 302 -3.73 -3.09 16.49
CA PRO A 302 -4.47 -1.85 16.54
C PRO A 302 -3.76 -0.81 17.42
N GLY A 303 -3.41 0.34 16.81
CA GLY A 303 -2.78 1.48 17.47
C GLY A 303 -1.28 1.35 17.75
N HIS A 304 -0.63 0.24 17.43
CA HIS A 304 0.77 0.04 17.80
C HIS A 304 1.56 -0.91 16.90
N MET A 305 2.86 -0.70 16.80
CA MET A 305 3.76 -1.53 16.01
C MET A 305 5.11 -1.71 16.70
N PHE A 306 5.65 -2.92 16.64
CA PHE A 306 6.98 -3.22 17.15
C PHE A 306 7.74 -4.12 16.18
N VAL A 307 9.07 -4.18 16.37
CA VAL A 307 9.97 -5.00 15.55
C VAL A 307 10.39 -6.23 16.34
N GLY A 308 10.54 -7.35 15.67
CA GLY A 308 11.17 -8.55 16.21
C GLY A 308 12.35 -8.98 15.37
N PHE A 309 13.09 -9.94 15.89
CA PHE A 309 14.23 -10.54 15.21
C PHE A 309 14.40 -11.98 15.69
N TYR A 310 14.86 -12.85 14.80
CA TYR A 310 15.28 -14.18 15.20
C TYR A 310 16.66 -14.14 15.85
N THR A 311 16.91 -15.03 16.81
CA THR A 311 18.21 -15.13 17.46
C THR A 311 19.15 -16.12 16.78
N ASP A 312 18.67 -16.83 15.75
CA ASP A 312 19.40 -17.88 15.06
C ASP A 312 18.92 -18.02 13.62
N LYS A 313 19.78 -18.58 12.75
CA LYS A 313 19.48 -18.77 11.32
C LYS A 313 18.30 -19.71 11.05
N ARG A 314 17.97 -20.60 11.99
CA ARG A 314 16.89 -21.59 11.82
C ARG A 314 15.53 -21.01 12.18
N HIS A 315 15.49 -19.76 12.65
CA HIS A 315 14.28 -19.07 13.07
C HIS A 315 13.56 -19.81 14.21
N GLU A 316 14.31 -20.51 15.08
CA GLU A 316 13.75 -21.30 16.19
C GLU A 316 13.29 -20.39 17.34
N ASN A 317 14.07 -19.35 17.64
CA ASN A 317 13.78 -18.41 18.71
C ASN A 317 13.72 -16.99 18.18
N LYS A 318 12.73 -16.23 18.66
CA LYS A 318 12.53 -14.82 18.30
C LYS A 318 12.31 -13.97 19.54
N LEU A 319 12.78 -12.73 19.47
CA LEU A 319 12.56 -11.69 20.45
C LEU A 319 11.89 -10.50 19.76
N PHE A 320 11.17 -9.70 20.53
CA PHE A 320 10.51 -8.48 20.07
C PHE A 320 11.13 -7.28 20.78
N LEU A 321 11.03 -6.10 20.19
CA LEU A 321 11.63 -4.85 20.67
C LEU A 321 10.63 -3.71 20.52
N GLU A 322 10.36 -3.05 21.64
CA GLU A 322 9.62 -1.80 21.66
C GLU A 322 10.51 -0.64 21.22
N THR A 323 10.40 -0.23 19.96
CA THR A 323 11.26 0.84 19.42
C THR A 323 10.91 2.23 19.93
N SER A 324 9.70 2.44 20.46
CA SER A 324 9.37 3.71 21.11
C SER A 324 10.23 3.99 22.35
N MET A 325 10.74 2.94 23.01
CA MET A 325 11.62 3.03 24.18
C MET A 325 13.09 3.35 23.83
N ILE A 326 13.42 3.55 22.55
CA ILE A 326 14.74 4.09 22.13
C ILE A 326 14.88 5.56 22.56
N GLY A 327 13.78 6.32 22.56
CA GLY A 327 13.82 7.73 22.88
C GLY A 327 13.86 8.03 24.38
N ASN A 328 13.82 9.32 24.71
CA ASN A 328 13.56 9.74 26.09
C ASN A 328 12.08 9.44 26.40
N ILE A 329 11.84 8.45 27.27
CA ILE A 329 10.52 7.97 27.63
C ILE A 329 10.28 8.11 29.13
N ASP A 330 9.01 8.26 29.48
CA ASP A 330 8.51 8.00 30.82
C ASP A 330 8.27 6.48 30.92
N PHE A 331 8.91 5.80 31.88
CA PHE A 331 8.74 4.35 32.01
C PHE A 331 7.38 3.98 32.57
N ASP A 332 6.71 4.88 33.27
CA ASP A 332 5.38 4.63 33.84
C ASP A 332 4.33 4.45 32.73
N ASP A 333 4.56 4.99 31.53
CA ASP A 333 3.72 4.75 30.35
C ASP A 333 3.73 3.28 29.89
N TYR A 334 4.78 2.52 30.24
CA TYR A 334 5.00 1.14 29.79
C TYR A 334 4.88 0.13 30.94
N PHE A 335 5.40 0.51 32.11
CA PHE A 335 5.48 -0.31 33.32
C PHE A 335 4.99 0.49 34.54
N PRO A 336 3.70 0.87 34.60
CA PRO A 336 3.18 1.77 35.65
C PRO A 336 3.33 1.22 37.08
N ASP A 337 3.43 -0.10 37.21
CA ASP A 337 3.57 -0.79 38.50
C ASP A 337 5.03 -1.01 38.92
N GLU A 338 5.98 -0.74 38.03
CA GLU A 338 7.41 -0.89 38.29
C GLU A 338 8.04 0.50 38.35
N ALA A 339 8.53 0.92 39.51
CA ALA A 339 9.22 2.20 39.69
C ALA A 339 10.61 2.20 39.01
N ILE A 340 10.67 1.93 37.70
CA ILE A 340 11.87 1.74 36.89
C ILE A 340 12.71 3.01 36.87
N ASP A 341 12.08 4.18 36.91
CA ASP A 341 12.79 5.46 36.93
C ASP A 341 13.72 5.59 38.14
N SER A 342 13.38 4.94 39.26
CA SER A 342 14.24 4.88 40.44
C SER A 342 15.51 4.05 40.22
N LEU A 343 15.48 3.09 39.27
CA LEU A 343 16.63 2.25 38.92
C LEU A 343 17.73 3.04 38.21
N PHE A 344 17.45 4.22 37.70
CA PHE A 344 18.38 4.99 36.88
C PHE A 344 19.33 5.90 37.66
N THR A 345 19.03 6.14 38.93
CA THR A 345 19.85 7.01 39.79
C THR A 345 21.28 6.45 39.92
N GLY A 346 22.28 7.24 39.47
CA GLY A 346 23.69 6.89 39.58
C GLY A 346 24.22 5.90 38.54
N LYS A 347 23.42 5.51 37.54
CA LYS A 347 23.86 4.62 36.45
C LYS A 347 24.52 5.37 35.30
N SER A 348 25.50 4.75 34.66
CA SER A 348 26.10 5.25 33.42
C SER A 348 25.12 5.14 32.24
N GLN A 349 25.33 5.94 31.19
CA GLN A 349 24.49 5.90 29.98
C GLN A 349 24.43 4.50 29.33
N ASN A 350 25.51 3.70 29.41
CA ASN A 350 25.49 2.35 28.86
C ASN A 350 24.69 1.37 29.73
N GLU A 351 24.75 1.51 31.06
CA GLU A 351 23.92 0.70 31.97
C GLU A 351 22.44 1.03 31.80
N MET A 352 22.11 2.32 31.71
CA MET A 352 20.78 2.81 31.33
C MET A 352 20.31 2.14 30.04
N SER A 353 21.13 2.25 28.99
CA SER A 353 20.82 1.70 27.68
C SER A 353 20.57 0.20 27.71
N ARG A 354 21.37 -0.55 28.48
CA ARG A 354 21.17 -1.99 28.64
C ARG A 354 19.87 -2.35 29.34
N ILE A 355 19.50 -1.60 30.39
CA ILE A 355 18.23 -1.81 31.11
C ILE A 355 17.06 -1.52 30.18
N THR A 356 17.08 -0.38 29.49
CA THR A 356 16.01 0.00 28.54
C THR A 356 15.86 -1.02 27.41
N PHE A 357 16.97 -1.57 26.88
CA PHE A 357 16.94 -2.63 25.88
C PHE A 357 16.25 -3.89 26.41
N GLN A 358 16.60 -4.35 27.61
CA GLN A 358 15.97 -5.52 28.22
C GLN A 358 14.48 -5.30 28.48
N LYS A 359 14.11 -4.14 29.02
CA LYS A 359 12.71 -3.77 29.26
C LYS A 359 11.91 -3.64 27.96
N SER A 360 12.52 -3.15 26.88
CA SER A 360 11.89 -3.12 25.57
C SER A 360 11.59 -4.53 25.03
N ILE A 361 12.44 -5.51 25.35
CA ILE A 361 12.22 -6.91 24.98
C ILE A 361 11.07 -7.51 25.77
N GLU A 362 11.08 -7.31 27.08
CA GLU A 362 10.03 -7.76 28.00
C GLU A 362 8.67 -7.23 27.57
N TYR A 363 8.55 -5.90 27.43
CA TYR A 363 7.30 -5.26 27.02
C TYR A 363 6.76 -5.81 25.70
N ALA A 364 7.58 -5.78 24.64
CA ALA A 364 7.12 -6.17 23.30
C ALA A 364 6.80 -7.67 23.21
N SER A 365 7.54 -8.51 23.94
CA SER A 365 7.28 -9.95 23.99
C SER A 365 5.95 -10.25 24.69
N ASP A 366 5.67 -9.57 25.81
CA ASP A 366 4.39 -9.71 26.53
C ASP A 366 3.21 -9.24 25.67
N LYS A 367 3.35 -8.10 24.97
CA LYS A 367 2.33 -7.64 24.02
C LYS A 367 2.10 -8.64 22.89
N TYR A 368 3.16 -9.21 22.32
CA TYR A 368 3.04 -10.24 21.30
C TYR A 368 2.33 -11.49 21.82
N VAL A 369 2.66 -11.96 23.03
CA VAL A 369 2.03 -13.15 23.63
C VAL A 369 0.53 -12.91 23.87
N ALA A 370 0.18 -11.75 24.44
CA ALA A 370 -1.20 -11.35 24.70
C ALA A 370 -2.08 -11.36 23.45
N ASP A 371 -1.55 -10.91 22.30
CA ASP A 371 -2.28 -10.82 21.05
C ASP A 371 -1.94 -11.95 20.04
N SER A 372 -1.20 -12.97 20.48
CA SER A 372 -0.58 -13.95 19.57
C SER A 372 -1.58 -14.72 18.69
N LEU A 373 -2.79 -14.97 19.19
CA LEU A 373 -3.85 -15.61 18.41
C LEU A 373 -4.33 -14.66 17.29
N MET A 374 -4.63 -13.41 17.63
CA MET A 374 -5.12 -12.40 16.68
C MET A 374 -4.09 -12.12 15.58
N ILE A 375 -2.80 -12.10 15.94
CA ILE A 375 -1.67 -11.92 15.03
C ILE A 375 -1.52 -13.12 14.09
N ARG A 376 -1.57 -14.35 14.61
CA ARG A 376 -1.41 -15.58 13.79
C ARG A 376 -2.57 -15.82 12.84
N GLU A 377 -3.79 -15.44 13.25
CA GLU A 377 -4.99 -15.55 12.43
C GLU A 377 -5.20 -14.33 11.50
N GLU A 378 -4.27 -13.36 11.53
CA GLU A 378 -4.29 -12.15 10.70
C GLU A 378 -5.64 -11.38 10.76
N HIS A 379 -6.19 -11.22 11.96
CA HIS A 379 -7.43 -10.45 12.13
C HIS A 379 -7.25 -9.00 11.63
N PRO A 380 -8.33 -8.32 11.21
CA PRO A 380 -8.22 -6.95 10.72
C PRO A 380 -7.48 -6.01 11.68
N GLY A 381 -6.41 -5.38 11.18
CA GLY A 381 -5.55 -4.49 11.97
C GLY A 381 -4.43 -5.19 12.75
N TYR A 382 -4.32 -6.51 12.66
CA TYR A 382 -3.18 -7.29 13.14
C TYR A 382 -2.33 -7.78 11.96
N MET A 383 -1.02 -7.80 12.13
CA MET A 383 -0.13 -8.31 11.10
C MET A 383 1.14 -8.95 11.68
N PHE A 384 1.66 -9.93 10.95
CA PHE A 384 2.98 -10.51 11.18
C PHE A 384 3.72 -10.57 9.85
N LEU A 385 4.80 -9.80 9.70
CA LEU A 385 5.60 -9.77 8.48
C LEU A 385 7.05 -10.10 8.77
N GLU A 386 7.45 -11.30 8.41
CA GLU A 386 8.86 -11.70 8.41
C GLU A 386 9.54 -11.21 7.12
N LEU A 387 10.53 -10.33 7.25
CA LEU A 387 11.29 -9.73 6.16
C LEU A 387 12.43 -10.65 5.71
N SER A 388 12.08 -11.87 5.32
CA SER A 388 12.98 -12.84 4.71
C SER A 388 13.38 -12.41 3.28
N ASP A 389 14.44 -13.02 2.74
CA ASP A 389 14.87 -12.82 1.36
C ASP A 389 13.73 -13.09 0.35
N LYS A 390 12.83 -14.04 0.67
CA LYS A 390 11.64 -14.33 -0.15
C LYS A 390 10.70 -13.14 -0.22
N VAL A 391 10.42 -12.49 0.91
CA VAL A 391 9.58 -11.27 0.93
C VAL A 391 10.30 -10.12 0.25
N ARG A 392 11.61 -9.96 0.45
CA ARG A 392 12.40 -8.90 -0.20
C ARG A 392 12.48 -9.06 -1.73
N SER A 393 12.52 -10.29 -2.25
CA SER A 393 12.48 -10.53 -3.69
C SER A 393 11.19 -10.06 -4.38
N LYS A 394 10.14 -9.82 -3.59
CA LYS A 394 8.79 -9.50 -4.04
C LYS A 394 8.47 -8.01 -4.02
N ILE A 395 9.27 -7.21 -3.33
CA ILE A 395 8.97 -5.80 -3.09
C ILE A 395 10.27 -5.00 -2.95
N GLN A 396 10.35 -3.89 -3.67
CA GLN A 396 11.50 -2.99 -3.58
C GLN A 396 11.31 -1.90 -2.53
N SER A 397 12.41 -1.40 -1.99
CA SER A 397 12.40 -0.21 -1.14
C SER A 397 11.95 1.02 -1.92
N ILE A 398 11.26 1.94 -1.25
CA ILE A 398 10.89 3.26 -1.79
C ILE A 398 11.87 4.36 -1.42
N GLY A 399 12.92 4.01 -0.66
CA GLY A 399 14.00 4.92 -0.27
C GLY A 399 14.71 5.57 -1.46
N LYS A 400 15.47 6.63 -1.16
CA LYS A 400 16.20 7.42 -2.15
C LYS A 400 17.64 6.98 -2.32
#